data_AF-L9YPX5-F1
#
_entry.id   AF-L9YPX5-F1
#
_cell.length_a   1.000
_cell.length_b   1.000
_cell.length_c   1.000
_cell.angle_alpha   90.00
_cell.angle_beta   90.00
_cell.angle_gamma   90.00
#
_symmetry.space_group_name_H-M   'P 1'
#
loop_
_entity.id
_entity.type
_entity.pdbx_description
1 polymer ?
#
loop_
_entity_poly.entity_id
_entity_poly.type
_entity_poly.pdbx_seq_one_letter_code
_entity_poly.pdbx_strand_id
1 'polypeptide(L)'
;MSETSKITDKSAFTTGSLVKQVVLTIITLGLYPIYWTYKTAKALDQGTNQDLSPILAIIPFVNIIVFWQISNAAESVTDQGAMPIFLLFIFFPIISWYWVQTGINAVAQQ
;
A
#
# COMPACT_ATOMS: atom_id res chain seq x y z
N MET A 1 28.24 -6.18 5.31
CA MET A 1 28.24 -6.85 3.99
C MET A 1 26.92 -7.61 3.92
N SER A 2 25.99 -7.25 3.03
CA SER A 2 24.79 -8.07 2.84
C SER A 2 25.25 -9.46 2.41
N GLU A 3 24.87 -10.49 3.16
CA GLU A 3 24.96 -11.84 2.62
C GLU A 3 24.20 -11.88 1.31
N THR A 4 24.85 -12.30 0.24
CA THR A 4 24.20 -12.50 -1.06
C THR A 4 23.04 -13.47 -0.88
N SER A 5 21.86 -13.15 -1.42
CA SER A 5 20.69 -14.03 -1.37
C SER A 5 21.04 -15.42 -1.95
N LYS A 6 20.70 -16.47 -1.21
CA LYS A 6 20.93 -17.87 -1.59
C LYS A 6 19.62 -18.64 -1.56
N ILE A 7 19.45 -19.54 -2.52
CA ILE A 7 18.34 -20.49 -2.53
C ILE A 7 18.58 -21.53 -1.44
N THR A 8 17.63 -21.66 -0.52
CA THR A 8 17.65 -22.63 0.59
C THR A 8 16.70 -23.80 0.32
N ASP A 9 15.58 -23.55 -0.34
CA ASP A 9 14.60 -24.57 -0.71
C ASP A 9 14.04 -24.31 -2.13
N LYS A 10 14.33 -25.22 -3.06
CA LYS A 10 13.83 -25.13 -4.44
C LYS A 10 12.34 -25.49 -4.57
N SER A 11 11.79 -26.26 -3.63
CA SER A 11 10.40 -26.73 -3.67
C SER A 11 9.39 -25.60 -3.43
N ALA A 12 9.83 -24.50 -2.82
CA ALA A 12 9.05 -23.27 -2.65
C ALA A 12 8.69 -22.58 -3.99
N PHE A 13 9.38 -22.91 -5.10
CA PHE A 13 9.18 -22.26 -6.39
C PHE A 13 8.32 -23.10 -7.34
N THR A 14 7.44 -22.43 -8.07
CA THR A 14 6.57 -23.05 -9.09
C THR A 14 6.69 -22.29 -10.41
N THR A 15 6.61 -23.01 -11.53
CA THR A 15 6.63 -22.38 -12.86
C THR A 15 5.38 -21.52 -13.07
N GLY A 16 5.58 -20.27 -13.46
CA GLY A 16 4.51 -19.32 -13.79
C GLY A 16 4.49 -18.97 -15.27
N SER A 17 3.32 -18.57 -15.79
CA SER A 17 3.18 -18.02 -17.15
C SER A 17 3.01 -16.50 -17.09
N LEU A 18 3.93 -15.76 -17.71
CA LEU A 18 3.87 -14.30 -17.80
C LEU A 18 2.60 -13.83 -18.53
N VAL A 19 2.20 -14.51 -19.60
CA VAL A 19 0.97 -14.18 -20.34
C VAL A 19 -0.26 -14.31 -19.43
N LYS A 20 -0.36 -15.38 -18.64
CA LYS A 20 -1.47 -15.54 -17.68
C LYS A 20 -1.47 -14.42 -16.63
N GLN A 21 -0.29 -14.02 -16.14
CA GLN A 21 -0.18 -12.92 -15.17
C GLN A 21 -0.68 -11.61 -15.76
N VAL A 22 -0.29 -11.26 -16.99
CA VAL A 22 -0.76 -10.04 -17.68
C VAL A 22 -2.27 -10.08 -17.91
N VAL A 23 -2.81 -11.21 -18.38
CA VAL A 23 -4.26 -11.38 -18.58
C VAL A 23 -5.03 -11.21 -17.26
N LEU A 24 -4.55 -11.82 -16.17
CA LEU A 24 -5.16 -11.66 -14.85
C LEU A 24 -5.07 -10.24 -14.34
N THR A 25 -3.96 -9.53 -14.57
CA THR A 25 -3.83 -8.10 -14.24
C THR A 25 -4.92 -7.27 -14.91
N ILE A 26 -5.19 -7.51 -16.20
CA ILE A 26 -6.23 -6.78 -16.95
C ILE A 26 -7.63 -7.18 -16.44
N ILE A 27 -7.93 -8.47 -16.34
CA ILE A 27 -9.26 -8.98 -15.94
C ILE A 27 -9.62 -8.55 -14.52
N THR A 28 -8.63 -8.47 -13.62
CA THR A 28 -8.84 -8.03 -12.23
C THR A 28 -8.67 -6.53 -12.04
N LEU A 29 -8.56 -5.76 -13.13
CA LEU A 29 -8.43 -4.29 -13.11
C LEU A 29 -7.27 -3.81 -12.20
N GLY A 30 -6.15 -4.50 -12.25
CA GLY A 30 -4.95 -4.15 -11.47
C GLY A 30 -4.90 -4.72 -10.04
N LEU A 31 -5.89 -5.53 -9.62
CA LEU A 31 -5.83 -6.18 -8.29
C LEU A 31 -4.92 -7.40 -8.25
N TYR A 32 -4.76 -8.14 -9.34
CA TYR A 32 -3.91 -9.33 -9.40
C TYR A 32 -2.44 -9.06 -9.01
N PRO A 33 -1.78 -7.96 -9.44
CA PRO A 33 -0.44 -7.60 -8.96
C PRO A 33 -0.28 -7.60 -7.43
N ILE A 34 -1.32 -7.27 -6.67
CA ILE A 34 -1.29 -7.26 -5.19
C ILE A 34 -1.16 -8.69 -4.68
N TYR A 35 -2.05 -9.58 -5.16
CA TYR A 35 -2.01 -11.00 -4.86
C TYR A 35 -0.67 -11.62 -5.28
N TRP A 36 -0.18 -11.27 -6.48
CA TRP A 36 1.09 -11.75 -6.99
C TRP A 36 2.26 -11.29 -6.11
N THR A 37 2.25 -10.04 -5.63
CA THR A 37 3.29 -9.50 -4.74
C THR A 37 3.32 -10.27 -3.43
N TYR A 38 2.17 -10.48 -2.78
CA TYR A 38 2.08 -11.31 -1.58
C TYR A 38 2.61 -12.74 -1.82
N LYS A 39 2.12 -13.40 -2.88
CA LYS A 39 2.51 -14.78 -3.20
C LYS A 39 4.01 -14.91 -3.48
N THR A 40 4.56 -13.94 -4.22
CA THR A 40 5.98 -13.93 -4.59
C THR A 40 6.86 -13.68 -3.39
N ALA A 41 6.52 -12.70 -2.54
CA ALA A 41 7.23 -12.48 -1.28
C ALA A 41 7.21 -13.74 -0.41
N LYS A 42 6.06 -14.44 -0.31
CA LYS A 42 5.96 -15.69 0.46
C LYS A 42 6.81 -16.82 -0.11
N ALA A 43 6.86 -16.98 -1.42
CA ALA A 43 7.70 -18.01 -2.05
C ALA A 43 9.20 -17.72 -1.87
N LEU A 44 9.60 -16.45 -1.96
CA LEU A 44 10.98 -16.02 -1.75
C LEU A 44 11.42 -16.15 -0.29
N ASP A 45 10.53 -15.82 0.66
CA ASP A 45 10.71 -16.03 2.10
C ASP A 45 10.99 -17.51 2.41
N GLN A 46 10.19 -18.41 1.83
CA GLN A 46 10.31 -19.85 2.05
C GLN A 46 11.51 -20.47 1.32
N GLY A 47 11.85 -19.96 0.13
CA GLY A 47 12.84 -20.57 -0.76
C GLY A 47 14.24 -19.98 -0.69
N THR A 48 14.44 -18.90 0.08
CA THR A 48 15.74 -18.23 0.21
C THR A 48 16.14 -18.04 1.67
N ASN A 49 17.36 -17.56 1.91
CA ASN A 49 17.84 -17.18 3.25
C ASN A 49 17.39 -15.76 3.67
N GLN A 50 16.27 -15.26 3.13
CA GLN A 50 15.74 -13.93 3.44
C GLN A 50 14.53 -14.05 4.37
N ASP A 51 14.39 -13.10 5.28
CA ASP A 51 13.22 -12.95 6.15
C ASP A 51 12.35 -11.83 5.58
N LEU A 52 11.29 -12.20 4.86
CA LEU A 52 10.37 -11.28 4.24
C LEU A 52 9.06 -11.25 5.02
N SER A 53 8.33 -10.14 4.93
CA SER A 53 7.00 -10.00 5.50
C SER A 53 5.95 -9.84 4.38
N PRO A 54 5.48 -10.95 3.77
CA PRO A 54 4.52 -10.90 2.66
C PRO A 54 3.26 -10.08 2.94
N ILE A 55 2.82 -10.02 4.20
CA ILE A 55 1.63 -9.29 4.62
C ILE A 55 1.74 -7.77 4.36
N LEU A 56 2.97 -7.23 4.30
CA LEU A 56 3.19 -5.79 4.05
C LEU A 56 2.70 -5.35 2.66
N ALA A 57 2.50 -6.28 1.72
CA ALA A 57 1.92 -5.99 0.40
C ALA A 57 0.51 -5.37 0.48
N ILE A 58 -0.19 -5.54 1.60
CA ILE A 58 -1.55 -5.03 1.82
C ILE A 58 -1.54 -3.59 2.40
N ILE A 59 -0.42 -3.15 3.00
CA ILE A 59 -0.32 -1.86 3.69
C ILE A 59 -0.76 -0.65 2.84
N PRO A 60 -0.33 -0.50 1.57
CA PRO A 60 -0.76 0.65 0.77
C PRO A 60 -2.28 0.77 0.63
N PHE A 61 -3.02 -0.34 0.65
CA PHE A 61 -4.48 -0.36 0.53
C PHE A 61 -5.16 -0.02 1.84
N VAL A 62 -4.64 -0.53 2.96
CA VAL A 62 -5.10 -0.14 4.29
C VAL A 62 -4.87 1.35 4.50
N ASN A 63 -3.75 1.90 4.02
CA ASN A 63 -3.49 3.34 4.06
C ASN A 63 -4.54 4.16 3.31
N ILE A 64 -5.04 3.69 2.15
CA ILE A 64 -6.12 4.37 1.41
C ILE A 64 -7.41 4.41 2.25
N ILE A 65 -7.76 3.31 2.93
CA ILE A 65 -8.93 3.28 3.83
C ILE A 65 -8.76 4.30 4.96
N VAL A 66 -7.57 4.35 5.57
CA VAL A 66 -7.26 5.31 6.64
C VAL A 66 -7.30 6.74 6.11
N PHE A 67 -6.79 7.03 4.92
CA PHE A 67 -6.87 8.36 4.32
C PHE A 67 -8.32 8.80 4.10
N TRP A 68 -9.22 7.90 3.72
CA TRP A 68 -10.64 8.21 3.64
C TRP A 68 -11.23 8.56 5.01
N GLN A 69 -10.90 7.78 6.05
CA GLN A 69 -11.36 8.05 7.42
C GLN A 69 -10.85 9.40 7.94
N ILE A 70 -9.56 9.70 7.75
CA ILE A 70 -8.97 10.99 8.11
C ILE A 70 -9.67 12.12 7.37
N SER A 71 -9.93 11.96 6.07
CA SER A 71 -10.57 13.00 5.26
C SER A 71 -11.99 13.32 5.70
N ASN A 72 -12.78 12.30 6.11
CA ASN A 72 -14.11 12.52 6.70
C ASN A 72 -14.04 13.26 8.03
N ALA A 73 -13.11 12.88 8.91
CA ALA A 73 -12.94 13.57 10.20
C ALA A 73 -12.44 15.02 10.01
N ALA A 74 -11.59 15.25 9.03
CA ALA A 74 -10.98 16.54 8.76
C ALA A 74 -11.98 17.62 8.31
N GLU A 75 -13.16 17.25 7.79
CA GLU A 75 -14.24 18.22 7.48
C GLU A 75 -14.64 19.05 8.72
N SER A 76 -14.51 18.49 9.92
CA SER A 76 -14.90 19.20 11.15
C SER A 76 -13.89 20.27 11.59
N VAL A 77 -12.66 20.22 11.07
CA VAL A 77 -11.56 21.10 11.48
C VAL A 77 -10.94 21.86 10.30
N THR A 78 -11.47 21.69 9.08
CA THR A 78 -11.00 22.36 7.86
C THR A 78 -12.18 22.96 7.12
N ASP A 79 -11.94 23.99 6.31
CA ASP A 79 -12.98 24.60 5.45
C ASP A 79 -13.26 23.78 4.17
N GLN A 80 -12.87 22.52 4.12
CA GLN A 80 -12.96 21.68 2.93
C GLN A 80 -13.81 20.44 3.19
N GLY A 81 -14.47 19.96 2.13
CA GLY A 81 -15.07 18.62 2.14
C GLY A 81 -14.01 17.51 2.13
N ALA A 82 -14.42 16.30 2.49
CA ALA A 82 -13.57 15.12 2.59
C ALA A 82 -12.98 14.72 1.23
N MET A 83 -13.75 14.89 0.15
CA MET A 83 -13.33 14.45 -1.18
C MET A 83 -12.07 15.18 -1.68
N PRO A 84 -11.98 16.53 -1.65
CA PRO A 84 -10.72 17.25 -1.91
C PRO A 84 -9.54 16.78 -1.05
N ILE A 85 -9.75 16.63 0.26
CA ILE A 85 -8.70 16.20 1.21
C ILE A 85 -8.19 14.80 0.88
N PHE A 86 -9.11 13.88 0.54
CA PHE A 86 -8.81 12.50 0.19
C PHE A 86 -8.03 12.39 -1.12
N LEU A 87 -8.46 13.09 -2.16
CA LEU A 87 -7.74 13.12 -3.43
C LEU A 87 -6.34 13.73 -3.26
N LEU A 88 -6.21 14.77 -2.43
CA LEU A 88 -4.90 15.31 -2.08
C LEU A 88 -4.06 14.30 -1.30
N PHE A 89 -4.62 13.47 -0.41
CA PHE A 89 -3.85 12.39 0.22
C PHE A 89 -3.30 11.37 -0.80
N ILE A 90 -4.07 11.05 -1.85
CA ILE A 90 -3.64 10.09 -2.87
C ILE A 90 -2.54 10.66 -3.77
N PHE A 91 -2.70 11.88 -4.26
CA PHE A 91 -1.81 12.44 -5.30
C PHE A 91 -0.77 13.43 -4.76
N PHE A 92 -1.05 14.12 -3.65
CA PHE A 92 -0.23 15.19 -3.08
C PHE A 92 -0.24 15.15 -1.53
N PRO A 93 0.19 14.05 -0.89
CA PRO A 93 -0.04 13.80 0.54
C PRO A 93 0.51 14.88 1.47
N ILE A 94 1.61 15.55 1.08
CA ILE A 94 2.20 16.65 1.85
C ILE A 94 1.24 17.84 1.98
N ILE A 95 0.51 18.16 0.90
CA ILE A 95 -0.46 19.27 0.89
C ILE A 95 -1.62 18.93 1.83
N SER A 96 -2.17 17.72 1.70
CA SER A 96 -3.27 17.27 2.56
C SER A 96 -2.85 17.25 4.04
N TRP A 97 -1.67 16.71 4.34
CA TRP A 97 -1.11 16.71 5.69
C TRP A 97 -0.98 18.11 6.29
N TYR A 98 -0.38 19.06 5.55
CA TYR A 98 -0.24 20.44 5.99
C TYR A 98 -1.60 21.10 6.26
N TRP A 99 -2.58 20.88 5.38
CA TRP A 99 -3.90 21.47 5.50
C TRP A 99 -4.65 20.94 6.72
N VAL A 100 -4.72 19.61 6.86
CA VAL A 100 -5.36 18.95 8.00
C VAL A 100 -4.70 19.39 9.31
N GLN A 101 -3.36 19.44 9.36
CA GLN A 101 -2.65 19.86 10.57
C GLN A 101 -2.93 21.33 10.93
N THR A 102 -2.97 22.23 9.95
CA THR A 102 -3.28 23.64 10.17
C THR A 102 -4.70 23.80 10.75
N GLY A 103 -5.67 23.03 10.24
CA GLY A 103 -7.03 23.01 10.76
C GLY A 103 -7.12 22.53 12.21
N ILE A 104 -6.47 21.40 12.54
CA ILE A 104 -6.37 20.89 13.91
C ILE A 104 -5.75 21.94 14.85
N ASN A 105 -4.67 22.59 14.41
CA ASN A 105 -3.99 23.61 15.21
C ASN A 105 -4.90 24.82 15.49
N ALA A 106 -5.71 25.25 14.52
CA ALA A 106 -6.62 26.37 14.69
C ALA A 106 -7.73 26.07 15.70
N VAL A 107 -8.21 24.83 15.77
CA VAL A 107 -9.20 24.40 16.79
C VAL A 107 -8.54 24.28 18.17
N ALA A 108 -7.31 23.77 18.25
CA ALA A 108 -6.60 23.57 19.52
C ALA A 108 -6.18 24.88 20.22
N GLN A 109 -6.17 26.01 19.51
CA GLN A 109 -5.79 27.33 20.04
C GLN A 109 -6.99 28.18 20.48
N GLN A 110 -8.22 27.69 20.32
CA GLN A 110 -9.46 28.33 20.79
C GLN A 110 -9.75 27.98 22.25
#